data_AF-A0A0F9CX20-F1
#
_entry.id   AF-A0A0F9CX20-F1
#
_cell.length_a   1.000
_cell.length_b   1.000
_cell.length_c   1.000
_cell.angle_alpha   90.00
_cell.angle_beta   90.00
_cell.angle_gamma   90.00
#
_symmetry.space_group_name_H-M   'P 1'
#
loop_
_entity.id
_entity.type
_entity.pdbx_description
1 polymer ?
#
loop_
_entity_poly.entity_id
_entity_poly.type
_entity_poly.pdbx_seq_one_letter_code
_entity_poly.pdbx_strand_id
1 'polypeptide(L)' 'MPAVSKAQQRLMGADLAKKRVGKKTVTVMSEKQLKEFAKKK' A
#
# COMPACT_ATOMS: atom_id res chain seq x y z
N MET A 1 10.07 -4.58 5.11
CA MET A 1 9.98 -5.64 4.07
C MET A 1 9.37 -5.01 2.82
N PRO A 2 9.99 -5.08 1.64
CA PRO A 2 9.35 -4.66 0.39
C PRO A 2 8.26 -5.67 -0.03
N ALA A 3 7.35 -5.25 -0.91
CA ALA A 3 6.34 -6.16 -1.46
C ALA A 3 7.02 -7.33 -2.18
N VAL A 4 6.56 -8.56 -1.91
CA VAL A 4 7.17 -9.78 -2.43
C VAL A 4 6.75 -10.03 -3.88
N SER A 5 5.61 -9.47 -4.30
CA SER A 5 5.07 -9.60 -5.66
C SER A 5 4.55 -8.28 -6.23
N LYS A 6 4.51 -8.17 -7.57
CA LYS A 6 3.90 -7.03 -8.27
C LYS A 6 2.42 -6.85 -7.94
N ALA A 7 1.71 -7.95 -7.66
CA ALA A 7 0.31 -7.92 -7.28
C ALA A 7 0.13 -7.28 -5.89
N GLN A 8 0.97 -7.65 -4.91
CA GLN A 8 0.99 -6.99 -3.60
C GLN A 8 1.36 -5.52 -3.74
N GLN A 9 2.37 -5.18 -4.55
CA GLN A 9 2.74 -3.78 -4.77
C GLN A 9 1.59 -2.93 -5.30
N ARG A 10 0.83 -3.47 -6.28
CA ARG A 10 -0.39 -2.81 -6.80
C ARG A 10 -1.47 -2.66 -5.73
N LEU A 11 -1.73 -3.70 -4.95
CA LEU A 11 -2.71 -3.67 -3.85
C LEU A 11 -2.34 -2.59 -2.82
N MET A 12 -1.07 -2.53 -2.43
CA MET A 12 -0.56 -1.57 -1.45
C MET A 12 -0.61 -0.14 -1.99
N GLY A 13 -0.36 0.06 -3.29
CA GLY A 13 -0.56 1.35 -3.95
C GLY A 13 -2.03 1.79 -3.98
N ALA A 14 -2.96 0.85 -4.22
CA ALA A 14 -4.40 1.14 -4.20
C ALA A 14 -4.89 1.47 -2.77
N ASP A 15 -4.43 0.73 -1.77
CA ASP A 15 -4.73 1.01 -0.37
C ASP A 15 -4.10 2.34 0.09
N LEU A 16 -2.90 2.68 -0.39
CA LEU A 16 -2.30 3.99 -0.13
C LEU A 16 -3.20 5.13 -0.66
N ALA A 17 -3.69 5.00 -1.88
CA ALA A 17 -4.58 5.98 -2.49
C ALA A 17 -5.90 6.12 -1.69
N LYS A 18 -6.50 5.00 -1.28
CA LYS A 18 -7.69 4.99 -0.41
C LYS A 18 -7.43 5.69 0.93
N LYS A 19 -6.29 5.42 1.56
CA LYS A 19 -5.95 6.01 2.86
C LYS A 19 -5.81 7.53 2.79
N ARG A 20 -5.22 8.04 1.70
CA ARG A 20 -5.06 9.49 1.47
C ARG A 20 -6.38 10.23 1.28
N VAL A 21 -7.39 9.56 0.74
CA VAL A 21 -8.75 10.12 0.63
C VAL A 21 -9.63 9.78 1.84
N GLY A 22 -9.04 9.30 2.95
CA GLY A 22 -9.75 8.98 4.18
C GLY A 22 -10.63 7.73 4.13
N LYS A 23 -10.48 6.88 3.10
CA LYS A 23 -11.23 5.64 2.95
C LYS A 23 -10.57 4.48 3.69
N LYS A 24 -11.38 3.51 4.09
CA LYS A 24 -10.92 2.27 4.74
C LYS A 24 -10.05 1.46 3.77
N THR A 25 -8.92 0.98 4.28
CA THR A 25 -7.96 0.11 3.58
C THR A 25 -8.13 -1.33 4.04
N VAL A 26 -7.90 -2.29 3.15
CA VAL A 26 -8.05 -3.73 3.47
C VAL A 26 -6.88 -4.23 4.31
N THR A 27 -5.69 -3.70 4.04
CA THR A 27 -4.43 -4.20 4.62
C THR A 27 -4.17 -3.72 6.05
N VAL A 28 -5.02 -2.85 6.62
CA VAL A 28 -4.89 -2.27 7.98
C VAL A 28 -3.51 -1.62 8.24
N MET A 29 -2.71 -1.39 7.20
CA MET A 29 -1.35 -0.85 7.32
C MET A 29 -1.37 0.68 7.46
N SER A 30 -0.33 1.25 8.07
CA SER A 30 -0.12 2.70 8.10
C SER A 30 0.21 3.26 6.70
N GLU A 31 -0.01 4.57 6.48
CA GLU A 31 0.32 5.21 5.20
C GLU A 31 1.81 5.05 4.84
N LYS A 32 2.69 5.15 5.84
CA LYS A 32 4.14 4.96 5.65
C LYS A 32 4.46 3.55 5.14
N GLN A 33 3.88 2.52 5.76
CA GLN A 33 4.04 1.13 5.31
C GLN A 33 3.51 0.96 3.90
N LEU A 34 2.28 1.41 3.61
CA LEU A 34 1.69 1.33 2.27
C LEU A 34 2.58 2.00 1.21
N LYS A 35 3.21 3.14 1.53
CA LYS A 35 4.15 3.82 0.65
C LYS A 35 5.44 3.04 0.42
N GLU A 36 5.97 2.39 1.45
CA GLU A 36 7.15 1.52 1.33
C GLU A 36 6.85 0.28 0.49
N PHE A 37 5.71 -0.36 0.71
CA PHE A 37 5.31 -1.55 -0.06
C PHE A 37 4.90 -1.22 -1.49
N ALA A 38 4.38 -0.02 -1.76
CA ALA A 38 4.03 0.44 -3.10
C ALA A 38 5.25 0.89 -3.92
N LYS A 39 6.36 1.27 -3.28
CA LYS A 39 7.59 1.64 -3.99
C LYS A 39 8.18 0.43 -4.70
N LYS A 40 8.49 0.61 -5.98
CA LYS A 40 9.27 -0.36 -6.75
C LYS A 40 10.73 -0.18 -6.32
N LYS A 41 11.37 -1.27 -5.93
CA LYS A 41 12.83 -1.27 -5.73
C LYS A 41 13.53 -0.96 -7.05
#